data_AF-A0A068TLV5-F1
#
_entry.id   AF-A0A068TLV5-F1
#
_cell.length_a   1.000
_cell.length_b   1.000
_cell.length_c   1.000
_cell.angle_alpha   90.00
_cell.angle_beta   90.00
_cell.angle_gamma   90.00
#
_symmetry.space_group_name_H-M   'P 1'
#
loop_
_entity.id
_entity.type
_entity.pdbx_description
1 polymer ?
#
loop_
_entity_poly.entity_id
_entity_poly.type
_entity_poly.pdbx_seq_one_letter_code
_entity_poly.pdbx_strand_id
1 'polypeptide(L)'
;MAADAGNVYVNMEEESQAAGNRMQPMSTTPVPAQWTADEKKQTAFSLSERLGLDEFLSLNVWRAALGELLGTAVLVFMFDTIVISTLETDVKMPNLILSILLAIIIAILLLAVDPVSGGHINPIVSFSAGLIGLISMSRAIIYIIAQCAGGVLGALALKAVVSSNIERTFSLAGCTLTVIAPGPEGPVTKGLEAAQAFWLEAFCSFVFLFASIWILFDHRQRNSIGMIRVFSIIGIVLGLLVFVSTTVTATKGYAGAGMNPARCFGAAVVRGGHLWEGHWIFWAGPAVACLAFYVYTLIIPDDHFHAEGYKHDFFGILRTISGLER
;
A
#
# COMPACT_ATOMS: atom_id res chain seq x y z
N MET A 1 50.98 51.07 24.09
CA MET A 1 50.17 49.94 24.56
C MET A 1 50.50 48.75 23.67
N ALA A 2 50.92 47.63 24.29
CA ALA A 2 51.45 46.37 23.74
C ALA A 2 50.61 45.80 22.55
N ALA A 3 51.19 45.32 21.44
CA ALA A 3 51.91 44.03 21.18
C ALA A 3 50.99 42.80 21.41
N ASP A 4 50.86 41.81 20.52
CA ASP A 4 51.87 41.01 19.82
C ASP A 4 51.22 40.31 18.59
N ALA A 5 51.76 40.44 17.37
CA ALA A 5 52.74 39.57 16.68
C ALA A 5 52.10 38.46 15.83
N GLY A 6 52.35 38.54 14.52
CA GLY A 6 51.81 37.66 13.49
C GLY A 6 52.85 36.86 12.72
N ASN A 7 52.32 36.11 11.74
CA ASN A 7 52.95 35.33 10.67
C ASN A 7 53.79 34.11 11.07
N VAL A 8 53.54 32.97 10.40
CA VAL A 8 54.30 32.50 9.22
C VAL A 8 53.67 31.19 8.67
N TYR A 9 53.83 31.02 7.35
CA TYR A 9 53.37 29.97 6.44
C TYR A 9 54.20 28.65 6.47
N VAL A 10 53.52 27.53 6.16
CA VAL A 10 53.85 26.41 5.23
C VAL A 10 55.02 25.41 5.47
N ASN A 11 54.64 24.12 5.43
CA ASN A 11 55.28 22.84 5.04
C ASN A 11 56.79 22.72 4.76
N MET A 12 57.39 21.61 5.23
CA MET A 12 57.96 20.53 4.39
C MET A 12 58.41 19.31 5.22
N GLU A 13 58.60 18.18 4.52
CA GLU A 13 58.74 16.78 4.96
C GLU A 13 60.10 16.39 5.59
N GLU A 14 60.12 15.12 6.06
CA GLU A 14 61.25 14.15 6.17
C GLU A 14 61.96 13.86 7.50
N GLU A 15 61.95 12.54 7.81
CA GLU A 15 62.97 11.68 8.46
C GLU A 15 63.44 11.97 9.90
N SER A 16 63.86 11.03 10.76
CA SER A 16 63.98 9.56 10.84
C SER A 16 64.62 9.32 12.23
N GLN A 17 64.30 8.23 12.94
CA GLN A 17 65.29 7.36 13.62
C GLN A 17 64.65 6.20 14.40
N ALA A 18 65.40 5.10 14.44
CA ALA A 18 64.95 3.71 14.50
C ALA A 18 65.52 2.93 15.70
N ALA A 19 64.90 1.79 16.01
CA ALA A 19 65.46 0.50 16.48
C ALA A 19 64.34 -0.29 17.18
N GLY A 20 64.05 -1.57 16.98
CA GLY A 20 64.68 -2.66 16.25
C GLY A 20 64.31 -3.95 17.01
N ASN A 21 63.50 -4.84 16.42
CA ASN A 21 63.50 -6.27 16.78
C ASN A 21 62.83 -7.12 15.68
N ARG A 22 63.57 -8.14 15.23
CA ARG A 22 63.17 -9.15 14.24
C ARG A 22 61.94 -9.95 14.69
N MET A 23 61.01 -10.19 13.78
CA MET A 23 60.12 -11.37 13.82
C MET A 23 60.18 -12.13 12.49
N GLN A 24 60.28 -13.46 12.61
CA GLN A 24 60.43 -14.46 11.53
C GLN A 24 59.13 -14.64 10.69
N PRO A 25 59.20 -15.24 9.48
CA PRO A 25 58.00 -15.57 8.73
C PRO A 25 57.34 -16.81 9.35
N MET A 26 56.10 -16.69 9.83
CA MET A 26 55.35 -17.83 10.35
C MET A 26 54.44 -18.43 9.28
N SER A 27 54.56 -19.75 9.18
CA SER A 27 53.95 -20.73 8.30
C SER A 27 52.44 -20.67 8.13
N THR A 28 51.98 -20.97 6.91
CA THR A 28 50.63 -21.43 6.59
C THR A 28 50.30 -22.73 7.33
N THR A 29 49.37 -22.66 8.29
CA THR A 29 48.64 -23.85 8.75
C THR A 29 47.37 -24.01 7.92
N PRO A 30 47.13 -25.16 7.27
CA PRO A 30 45.83 -25.47 6.72
C PRO A 30 44.86 -25.77 7.87
N VAL A 31 43.76 -25.02 7.94
CA VAL A 31 42.63 -25.36 8.82
C VAL A 31 42.04 -26.69 8.33
N PRO A 32 41.77 -27.68 9.21
CA PRO A 32 41.14 -28.92 8.80
C PRO A 32 39.76 -28.64 8.20
N ALA A 33 39.54 -29.16 7.00
CA ALA A 33 38.24 -29.16 6.33
C ALA A 33 37.24 -29.98 7.16
N GLN A 34 36.54 -29.30 8.07
CA GLN A 34 35.43 -29.88 8.83
C GLN A 34 34.21 -28.95 8.80
N TRP A 35 34.04 -28.24 7.68
CA TRP A 35 32.92 -27.35 7.37
C TRP A 35 32.22 -27.74 6.06
N THR A 36 32.17 -29.03 5.73
CA THR A 36 31.46 -29.53 4.54
C THR A 36 30.52 -30.67 4.92
N ALA A 37 29.39 -30.36 5.54
CA ALA A 37 28.27 -31.29 5.62
C ALA A 37 26.91 -30.64 5.95
N ASP A 38 26.84 -29.44 6.53
CA ASP A 38 25.55 -28.87 7.00
C ASP A 38 24.92 -27.81 6.08
N GLU A 39 25.53 -27.44 4.95
CA GLU A 39 25.05 -26.32 4.10
C GLU A 39 24.25 -26.70 2.84
N LYS A 40 23.83 -27.95 2.64
CA LYS A 40 22.90 -28.29 1.54
C LYS A 40 21.80 -29.26 1.95
N LYS A 41 20.92 -28.78 2.83
CA LYS A 41 19.50 -29.12 2.74
C LYS A 41 18.72 -27.85 2.38
N GLN A 42 18.76 -27.48 1.11
CA GLN A 42 17.62 -26.79 0.51
C GLN A 42 16.46 -27.79 0.53
N THR A 43 15.76 -27.88 1.66
CA THR A 43 14.50 -28.62 1.74
C THR A 43 13.54 -27.90 0.83
N ALA A 44 13.15 -28.56 -0.26
CA ALA A 44 12.05 -28.12 -1.11
C ALA A 44 10.82 -27.94 -0.21
N PHE A 45 10.50 -26.68 0.14
CA PHE A 45 9.30 -26.35 0.90
C PHE A 45 8.10 -26.93 0.16
N SER A 46 7.21 -27.60 0.91
CA SER A 46 5.95 -28.08 0.35
C SER A 46 5.16 -26.90 -0.22
N LEU A 47 4.39 -27.12 -1.28
CA LEU A 47 3.48 -26.11 -1.84
C LEU A 47 2.60 -25.46 -0.76
N SER A 48 2.20 -26.26 0.23
CA SER A 48 1.41 -25.81 1.39
C SER A 48 2.14 -24.79 2.25
N GLU A 49 3.45 -24.95 2.43
CA GLU A 49 4.29 -24.04 3.22
C GLU A 49 4.59 -22.78 2.42
N ARG A 50 4.79 -22.89 1.09
CA ARG A 50 4.98 -21.71 0.23
C ARG A 50 3.71 -20.88 0.06
N LEU A 51 2.53 -21.50 0.07
CA LEU A 51 1.26 -20.76 0.10
C LEU A 51 0.91 -20.22 1.50
N GLY A 52 1.61 -20.67 2.55
CA GLY A 52 1.35 -20.28 3.93
C GLY A 52 0.03 -20.84 4.47
N LEU A 53 -0.36 -22.07 4.10
CA LEU A 53 -1.65 -22.64 4.54
C LEU A 53 -1.74 -22.82 6.06
N ASP A 54 -0.60 -22.92 6.74
CA ASP A 54 -0.47 -22.89 8.20
C ASP A 54 -0.97 -21.57 8.81
N GLU A 55 -0.91 -20.46 8.05
CA GLU A 55 -1.37 -19.16 8.52
C GLU A 55 -2.88 -19.10 8.76
N PHE A 56 -3.68 -19.97 8.11
CA PHE A 56 -5.11 -20.10 8.42
C PHE A 56 -5.38 -20.53 9.86
N LEU A 57 -4.42 -21.20 10.51
CA LEU A 57 -4.52 -21.64 11.90
C LEU A 57 -3.75 -20.73 12.87
N SER A 58 -3.02 -19.74 12.36
CA SER A 58 -2.17 -18.88 13.17
C SER A 58 -2.98 -17.80 13.90
N LEU A 59 -3.01 -17.88 15.24
CA LEU A 59 -3.66 -16.87 16.07
C LEU A 59 -3.08 -15.46 15.86
N ASN A 60 -1.79 -15.35 15.54
CA ASN A 60 -1.16 -14.05 15.30
C ASN A 60 -1.68 -13.42 14.00
N VAL A 61 -1.91 -14.22 12.96
CA VAL A 61 -2.51 -13.75 11.70
C VAL A 61 -3.96 -13.30 11.93
N TRP A 62 -4.74 -14.05 12.71
CA TRP A 62 -6.11 -13.64 13.05
C TRP A 62 -6.18 -12.39 13.93
N ARG A 63 -5.23 -12.19 14.85
CA ARG A 63 -5.11 -10.93 15.62
C ARG A 63 -4.78 -9.75 14.71
N ALA A 64 -3.87 -9.94 13.77
CA ALA A 64 -3.55 -8.93 12.77
C ALA A 64 -4.75 -8.65 11.84
N ALA A 65 -5.48 -9.69 11.44
CA ALA A 65 -6.71 -9.56 10.65
C ALA A 65 -7.80 -8.77 11.39
N LEU A 66 -7.89 -8.87 12.72
CA LEU A 66 -8.78 -8.01 13.51
C LEU A 66 -8.33 -6.54 13.44
N GLY A 67 -7.03 -6.28 13.43
CA GLY A 67 -6.47 -4.94 13.17
C GLY A 67 -6.87 -4.40 11.80
N GLU A 68 -6.80 -5.23 10.76
CA GLU A 68 -7.26 -4.89 9.41
C GLU A 68 -8.77 -4.63 9.36
N LEU A 69 -9.58 -5.46 10.03
CA LEU A 69 -11.04 -5.29 10.10
C LEU A 69 -11.41 -3.95 10.76
N LEU A 70 -10.87 -3.68 11.95
CA LEU A 70 -11.16 -2.44 12.68
C LEU A 70 -10.57 -1.22 11.97
N GLY A 71 -9.35 -1.34 11.45
CA GLY A 71 -8.69 -0.30 10.66
C GLY A 71 -9.50 0.09 9.43
N THR A 72 -9.98 -0.91 8.65
CA THR A 72 -10.82 -0.63 7.49
C THR A 72 -12.21 -0.12 7.88
N ALA A 73 -12.78 -0.54 9.01
CA ALA A 73 -14.04 0.02 9.49
C ALA A 73 -13.93 1.52 9.82
N VAL A 74 -12.88 1.91 10.55
CA VAL A 74 -12.61 3.32 10.85
C VAL A 74 -12.26 4.08 9.58
N LEU A 75 -11.49 3.49 8.68
CA LEU A 75 -11.18 4.06 7.37
C LEU A 75 -12.45 4.41 6.60
N VAL A 76 -13.34 3.44 6.37
CA VAL A 76 -14.55 3.66 5.58
C VAL A 76 -15.45 4.69 6.26
N PHE A 77 -15.66 4.58 7.58
CA PHE A 77 -16.45 5.57 8.32
C PHE A 77 -15.91 6.99 8.15
N MET A 78 -14.61 7.21 8.41
CA MET A 78 -14.01 8.54 8.36
C MET A 78 -13.91 9.07 6.93
N PHE A 79 -13.45 8.25 5.98
CA PHE A 79 -13.27 8.62 4.58
C PHE A 79 -14.60 9.07 3.98
N ASP A 80 -15.65 8.27 4.14
CA ASP A 80 -16.95 8.53 3.54
C ASP A 80 -17.66 9.70 4.25
N THR A 81 -17.46 9.86 5.57
CA THR A 81 -17.92 11.06 6.29
C THR A 81 -17.26 12.32 5.76
N ILE A 82 -15.94 12.30 5.49
CA ILE A 82 -15.21 13.44 4.93
C ILE A 82 -15.76 13.77 3.52
N VAL A 83 -16.01 12.76 2.68
CA VAL A 83 -16.61 12.96 1.35
C VAL A 83 -17.97 13.65 1.48
N ILE A 84 -18.87 13.11 2.30
CA ILE A 84 -20.22 13.67 2.49
C ILE A 84 -20.13 15.11 3.02
N SER A 85 -19.38 15.31 4.11
CA SER A 85 -19.25 16.63 4.76
C SER A 85 -18.68 17.69 3.82
N THR A 86 -17.68 17.32 3.00
CA THR A 86 -17.07 18.26 2.07
C THR A 86 -17.98 18.60 0.88
N LEU A 87 -18.79 17.65 0.42
CA LEU A 87 -19.75 17.88 -0.68
C LEU A 87 -21.03 18.57 -0.23
N GLU A 88 -21.42 18.39 1.03
CA GLU A 88 -22.59 19.04 1.64
C GLU A 88 -22.29 20.49 2.03
N THR A 89 -21.05 20.79 2.44
CA THR A 89 -20.65 22.15 2.81
C THR A 89 -20.48 23.03 1.58
N ASP A 90 -21.00 24.26 1.61
CA ASP A 90 -20.85 25.26 0.54
C ASP A 90 -19.45 25.89 0.54
N VAL A 91 -18.45 25.09 0.13
CA VAL A 91 -17.05 25.52 0.01
C VAL A 91 -16.67 25.76 -1.45
N LYS A 92 -15.81 26.76 -1.70
CA LYS A 92 -15.40 27.15 -3.05
C LYS A 92 -14.58 26.08 -3.79
N MET A 93 -13.81 25.26 -3.07
CA MET A 93 -12.90 24.24 -3.64
C MET A 93 -13.05 22.89 -2.91
N PRO A 94 -14.19 22.20 -3.04
CA PRO A 94 -14.48 20.99 -2.28
C PRO A 94 -13.48 19.87 -2.59
N ASN A 95 -13.11 19.66 -3.85
CA ASN A 95 -12.17 18.60 -4.23
C ASN A 95 -10.78 18.77 -3.59
N LEU A 96 -10.30 20.01 -3.44
CA LEU A 96 -9.00 20.29 -2.80
C LEU A 96 -9.06 20.00 -1.30
N ILE A 97 -10.11 20.47 -0.62
CA ILE A 97 -10.32 20.25 0.82
C ILE A 97 -10.44 18.75 1.09
N LEU A 98 -11.26 18.05 0.30
CA LEU A 98 -11.43 16.60 0.35
C LEU A 98 -10.08 15.91 0.28
N SER A 99 -9.27 16.24 -0.72
CA SER A 99 -7.98 15.62 -0.98
C SER A 99 -6.98 15.81 0.17
N ILE A 100 -6.95 17.00 0.78
CA ILE A 100 -6.09 17.29 1.93
C ILE A 100 -6.54 16.50 3.17
N LEU A 101 -7.85 16.49 3.46
CA LEU A 101 -8.38 15.76 4.61
C LEU A 101 -8.17 14.26 4.47
N LEU A 102 -8.35 13.71 3.27
CA LEU A 102 -8.08 12.30 2.97
C LEU A 102 -6.59 11.96 3.12
N ALA A 103 -5.69 12.85 2.70
CA ALA A 103 -4.26 12.64 2.90
C ALA A 103 -3.89 12.53 4.39
N ILE A 104 -4.45 13.42 5.22
CA ILE A 104 -4.19 13.45 6.66
C ILE A 104 -4.76 12.20 7.34
N ILE A 105 -6.03 11.85 7.09
CA ILE A 105 -6.66 10.72 7.78
C ILE A 105 -6.00 9.39 7.42
N ILE A 106 -5.60 9.20 6.15
CA ILE A 106 -4.88 7.99 5.73
C ILE A 106 -3.56 7.87 6.47
N ALA A 107 -2.76 8.93 6.53
CA ALA A 107 -1.48 8.89 7.24
C ALA A 107 -1.66 8.52 8.73
N ILE A 108 -2.67 9.09 9.40
CA ILE A 108 -2.99 8.80 10.80
C ILE A 108 -3.43 7.35 10.99
N LEU A 109 -4.32 6.84 10.12
CA LEU A 109 -4.82 5.48 10.22
C LEU A 109 -3.71 4.45 9.98
N LEU A 110 -2.83 4.69 9.02
CA LEU A 110 -1.68 3.82 8.78
C LEU A 110 -0.77 3.78 10.02
N LEU A 111 -0.46 4.93 10.64
CA LEU A 111 0.30 4.98 11.89
C LEU A 111 -0.36 4.19 13.04
N ALA A 112 -1.69 4.20 13.12
CA ALA A 112 -2.43 3.52 14.17
C ALA A 112 -2.51 2.00 13.97
N VAL A 113 -2.64 1.54 12.73
CA VAL A 113 -2.89 0.12 12.40
C VAL A 113 -1.60 -0.65 12.11
N ASP A 114 -0.54 0.04 11.64
CA ASP A 114 0.76 -0.57 11.31
C ASP A 114 1.34 -1.46 12.42
N PRO A 115 1.38 -1.05 13.70
CA PRO A 115 1.93 -1.89 14.77
C PRO A 115 1.16 -3.20 15.01
N VAL A 116 -0.10 -3.29 14.54
CA VAL A 116 -0.97 -4.44 14.75
C VAL A 116 -0.90 -5.44 13.60
N SER A 117 -0.95 -4.94 12.35
CA SER A 117 -1.10 -5.80 11.17
C SER A 117 -0.16 -5.47 10.00
N GLY A 118 0.57 -4.36 10.07
CA GLY A 118 1.23 -3.73 8.92
C GLY A 118 0.36 -2.68 8.21
N GLY A 119 -0.88 -2.47 8.66
CA GLY A 119 -1.71 -1.33 8.25
C GLY A 119 -2.07 -1.33 6.76
N HIS A 120 -2.43 -2.48 6.18
CA HIS A 120 -2.76 -2.52 4.76
C HIS A 120 -4.08 -1.81 4.47
N ILE A 121 -5.10 -2.09 5.29
CA ILE A 121 -6.47 -1.55 5.31
C ILE A 121 -7.14 -1.44 3.93
N ASN A 122 -6.64 -2.22 2.97
CA ASN A 122 -6.95 -2.12 1.56
C ASN A 122 -6.60 -3.45 0.84
N PRO A 123 -7.55 -4.06 0.13
CA PRO A 123 -7.31 -5.29 -0.63
C PRO A 123 -6.17 -5.18 -1.63
N ILE A 124 -5.96 -4.03 -2.28
CA ILE A 124 -4.93 -3.89 -3.33
C ILE A 124 -3.53 -3.88 -2.74
N VAL A 125 -3.37 -3.34 -1.52
CA VAL A 125 -2.10 -3.34 -0.79
C VAL A 125 -1.77 -4.76 -0.33
N SER A 126 -2.77 -5.47 0.20
CA SER A 126 -2.61 -6.86 0.66
C SER A 126 -2.32 -7.82 -0.48
N PHE A 127 -3.05 -7.70 -1.59
CA PHE A 127 -2.83 -8.52 -2.76
C PHE A 127 -1.47 -8.23 -3.40
N SER A 128 -1.10 -6.96 -3.53
CA SER A 128 0.23 -6.55 -4.02
C SER A 128 1.35 -7.08 -3.13
N ALA A 129 1.21 -6.99 -1.79
CA ALA A 129 2.18 -7.57 -0.86
C ALA A 129 2.27 -9.10 -0.96
N GLY A 130 1.16 -9.78 -1.27
CA GLY A 130 1.12 -11.22 -1.50
C GLY A 130 1.76 -11.66 -2.83
N LEU A 131 1.50 -10.94 -3.93
CA LEU A 131 2.17 -11.16 -5.23
C LEU A 131 3.67 -10.87 -5.11
N ILE A 132 3.94 -9.74 -4.46
CA ILE A 132 5.11 -9.38 -3.71
C ILE A 132 5.95 -10.56 -3.26
N GLY A 133 5.32 -11.30 -2.34
CA GLY A 133 5.87 -12.29 -1.43
C GLY A 133 6.33 -11.70 -0.09
N LEU A 134 5.92 -10.46 0.23
CA LEU A 134 6.15 -9.79 1.53
C LEU A 134 5.29 -10.41 2.64
N ILE A 135 4.11 -10.90 2.25
CA ILE A 135 3.25 -11.75 3.07
C ILE A 135 2.90 -12.99 2.26
N SER A 136 2.50 -14.08 2.92
CA SER A 136 1.96 -15.22 2.19
C SER A 136 0.64 -14.83 1.50
N MET A 137 0.31 -15.55 0.42
CA MET A 137 -0.98 -15.38 -0.25
C MET A 137 -2.15 -15.74 0.67
N SER A 138 -1.97 -16.69 1.60
CA SER A 138 -3.00 -17.05 2.59
C SER A 138 -3.31 -15.88 3.53
N ARG A 139 -2.29 -15.21 4.08
CA ARG A 139 -2.50 -13.98 4.88
C ARG A 139 -3.11 -12.86 4.06
N ALA A 140 -2.70 -12.68 2.81
CA ALA A 140 -3.32 -11.68 1.93
C ALA A 140 -4.84 -11.93 1.78
N ILE A 141 -5.25 -13.19 1.58
CA ILE A 141 -6.67 -13.56 1.50
C ILE A 141 -7.39 -13.28 2.83
N ILE A 142 -6.81 -13.68 3.97
CA ILE A 142 -7.39 -13.42 5.30
C ILE A 142 -7.59 -11.91 5.52
N TYR A 143 -6.58 -11.10 5.16
CA TYR A 143 -6.65 -9.64 5.25
C TYR A 143 -7.74 -9.07 4.35
N ILE A 144 -7.85 -9.51 3.10
CA ILE A 144 -8.88 -9.04 2.15
C ILE A 144 -10.29 -9.32 2.71
N ILE A 145 -10.53 -10.50 3.26
CA ILE A 145 -11.82 -10.85 3.88
C ILE A 145 -12.10 -9.94 5.08
N ALA A 146 -11.12 -9.75 5.96
CA ALA A 146 -11.22 -8.89 7.13
C ALA A 146 -11.49 -7.42 6.74
N GLN A 147 -10.81 -6.92 5.71
CA GLN A 147 -10.99 -5.58 5.17
C GLN A 147 -12.39 -5.40 4.59
N CYS A 148 -12.91 -6.39 3.84
CA CYS A 148 -14.28 -6.33 3.31
C CYS A 148 -15.32 -6.30 4.42
N ALA A 149 -15.15 -7.14 5.45
CA ALA A 149 -16.01 -7.11 6.64
C ALA A 149 -15.92 -5.76 7.37
N GLY A 150 -14.70 -5.24 7.55
CA GLY A 150 -14.44 -3.91 8.09
C GLY A 150 -15.14 -2.81 7.29
N GLY A 151 -15.06 -2.86 5.96
CA GLY A 151 -15.72 -1.88 5.10
C GLY A 151 -17.23 -1.89 5.25
N VAL A 152 -17.85 -3.07 5.38
CA VAL A 152 -19.29 -3.18 5.70
C VAL A 152 -19.59 -2.55 7.06
N LEU A 153 -18.78 -2.83 8.10
CA LEU A 153 -18.97 -2.25 9.43
C LEU A 153 -18.83 -0.72 9.43
N GLY A 154 -17.85 -0.18 8.71
CA GLY A 154 -17.65 1.26 8.56
C GLY A 154 -18.84 1.94 7.85
N ALA A 155 -19.34 1.32 6.78
CA ALA A 155 -20.52 1.82 6.07
C ALA A 155 -21.80 1.74 6.92
N LEU A 156 -21.97 0.68 7.73
CA LEU A 156 -23.07 0.57 8.69
C LEU A 156 -22.97 1.64 9.78
N ALA A 157 -21.77 1.89 10.31
CA ALA A 157 -21.54 2.95 11.28
C ALA A 157 -21.88 4.32 10.71
N LEU A 158 -21.49 4.60 9.46
CA LEU A 158 -21.84 5.84 8.78
C LEU A 158 -23.36 5.99 8.63
N LYS A 159 -24.03 4.93 8.13
CA LYS A 159 -25.49 4.89 7.99
C LYS A 159 -26.23 5.15 9.31
N ALA A 160 -25.67 4.71 10.44
CA ALA A 160 -26.26 4.94 11.75
C ALA A 160 -26.19 6.41 12.22
N VAL A 161 -25.23 7.19 11.71
CA VAL A 161 -24.99 8.58 12.12
C VAL A 161 -25.64 9.58 11.17
N VAL A 162 -25.70 9.27 9.86
CA VAL A 162 -26.27 10.19 8.87
C VAL A 162 -27.80 10.10 8.80
N SER A 163 -28.45 11.21 8.44
CA SER A 163 -29.89 11.20 8.21
C SER A 163 -30.25 10.38 6.96
N SER A 164 -31.49 9.87 6.90
CA SER A 164 -32.01 9.15 5.73
C SER A 164 -32.05 9.99 4.44
N ASN A 165 -31.99 11.32 4.56
CA ASN A 165 -31.88 12.22 3.42
C ASN A 165 -30.44 12.26 2.88
N ILE A 166 -29.46 12.36 3.77
CA ILE A 166 -28.03 12.35 3.43
C ILE A 166 -27.63 10.98 2.86
N GLU A 167 -28.08 9.88 3.49
CA GLU A 167 -27.86 8.51 2.99
C GLU A 167 -28.33 8.36 1.53
N ARG A 168 -29.52 8.89 1.21
CA ARG A 168 -30.09 8.76 -0.14
C ARG A 168 -29.41 9.68 -1.16
N THR A 169 -29.09 10.91 -0.76
CA THR A 169 -28.49 11.92 -1.63
C THR A 169 -27.05 11.57 -2.01
N PHE A 170 -26.25 11.11 -1.05
CA PHE A 170 -24.83 10.83 -1.27
C PHE A 170 -24.52 9.33 -1.41
N SER A 171 -25.52 8.45 -1.30
CA SER A 171 -25.34 6.99 -1.38
C SER A 171 -24.25 6.46 -0.43
N LEU A 172 -24.19 7.01 0.79
CA LEU A 172 -23.12 6.73 1.77
C LEU A 172 -21.70 6.99 1.22
N ALA A 173 -21.54 7.93 0.28
CA ALA A 173 -20.33 8.14 -0.49
C ALA A 173 -19.78 6.87 -1.17
N GLY A 174 -20.65 5.91 -1.49
CA GLY A 174 -20.25 4.69 -2.20
C GLY A 174 -19.65 4.98 -3.58
N CYS A 175 -18.79 4.07 -4.05
CA CYS A 175 -18.18 4.19 -5.37
C CYS A 175 -19.24 3.95 -6.45
N THR A 176 -19.44 4.93 -7.34
CA THR A 176 -20.39 4.86 -8.45
C THR A 176 -19.76 5.40 -9.73
N LEU A 177 -20.16 4.82 -10.87
CA LEU A 177 -19.74 5.29 -12.19
C LEU A 177 -20.56 6.49 -12.66
N THR A 178 -21.84 6.49 -12.29
CA THR A 178 -22.81 7.49 -12.73
C THR A 178 -23.71 7.92 -11.56
N VAL A 179 -24.20 9.15 -11.64
CA VAL A 179 -25.29 9.64 -10.79
C VAL A 179 -26.45 10.05 -11.66
N ILE A 180 -27.65 9.84 -11.13
CA ILE A 180 -28.89 10.31 -11.75
C ILE A 180 -29.17 11.69 -11.18
N ALA A 181 -29.06 12.71 -12.03
CA ALA A 181 -29.33 14.10 -11.64
C ALA A 181 -30.63 14.60 -12.30
N PRO A 182 -31.37 15.53 -11.66
CA PRO A 182 -32.50 16.20 -12.31
C PRO A 182 -32.02 16.97 -13.54
N GLY A 183 -32.70 16.78 -14.68
CA GLY A 183 -32.44 17.48 -15.94
C GLY A 183 -33.69 18.16 -16.50
N PRO A 184 -33.53 18.99 -17.55
CA PRO A 184 -34.62 19.79 -18.11
C PRO A 184 -35.81 18.98 -18.65
N GLU A 185 -35.56 17.75 -19.12
CA GLU A 185 -36.56 16.85 -19.71
C GLU A 185 -36.78 15.56 -18.89
N GLY A 186 -36.29 15.51 -17.65
CA GLY A 186 -36.35 14.33 -16.78
C GLY A 186 -35.00 13.98 -16.15
N PRO A 187 -34.87 12.80 -15.51
CA PRO A 187 -33.63 12.35 -14.92
C PRO A 187 -32.55 12.14 -16.00
N VAL A 188 -31.39 12.76 -15.85
CA VAL A 188 -30.25 12.60 -16.76
C VAL A 188 -29.12 11.90 -16.01
N THR A 189 -28.66 10.79 -16.57
CA THR A 189 -27.50 10.06 -16.07
C THR A 189 -26.24 10.80 -16.48
N LYS A 190 -25.42 11.21 -15.51
CA LYS A 190 -24.12 11.82 -15.73
C LYS A 190 -23.04 11.00 -15.04
N GLY A 191 -21.92 10.79 -15.69
CA GLY A 191 -20.83 9.98 -15.14
C GLY A 191 -19.88 9.50 -16.22
N LEU A 192 -19.05 8.54 -15.85
CA LEU A 192 -18.04 7.96 -16.74
C LEU A 192 -18.59 6.72 -17.43
N GLU A 193 -18.14 6.51 -18.67
CA GLU A 193 -18.31 5.22 -19.34
C GLU A 193 -17.50 4.15 -18.60
N ALA A 194 -18.00 2.91 -18.59
CA ALA A 194 -17.37 1.78 -17.92
C ALA A 194 -15.88 1.61 -18.29
N ALA A 195 -15.53 1.75 -19.58
CA ALA A 195 -14.15 1.63 -20.04
C ALA A 195 -13.25 2.76 -19.51
N GLN A 196 -13.76 4.00 -19.46
CA GLN A 196 -13.00 5.15 -18.92
C GLN A 196 -12.77 4.99 -17.43
N ALA A 197 -13.80 4.60 -16.68
CA ALA A 197 -13.69 4.36 -15.24
C ALA A 197 -12.74 3.19 -14.92
N PHE A 198 -12.80 2.11 -15.71
CA PHE A 198 -11.89 0.98 -15.59
C PHE A 198 -10.42 1.41 -15.71
N TRP A 199 -10.07 2.16 -16.76
CA TRP A 199 -8.70 2.62 -16.95
C TRP A 199 -8.28 3.63 -15.91
N LEU A 200 -9.19 4.51 -15.48
CA LEU A 200 -8.91 5.45 -14.41
C LEU A 200 -8.60 4.75 -13.09
N GLU A 201 -9.39 3.75 -12.69
CA GLU A 201 -9.12 2.92 -11.50
C GLU A 201 -7.80 2.19 -11.61
N ALA A 202 -7.49 1.61 -12.78
CA ALA A 202 -6.24 0.90 -13.02
C ALA A 202 -5.02 1.82 -12.92
N PHE A 203 -5.04 2.99 -13.59
CA PHE A 203 -3.92 3.92 -13.54
C PHE A 203 -3.74 4.57 -12.18
N CYS A 204 -4.82 5.04 -11.54
CA CYS A 204 -4.74 5.62 -10.21
C CYS A 204 -4.23 4.59 -9.18
N SER A 205 -4.72 3.36 -9.22
CA SER A 205 -4.24 2.28 -8.34
C SER A 205 -2.77 1.93 -8.63
N PHE A 206 -2.35 1.92 -9.90
CA PHE A 206 -0.95 1.66 -10.25
C PHE A 206 -0.03 2.75 -9.72
N VAL A 207 -0.39 4.02 -9.93
CA VAL A 207 0.39 5.17 -9.40
C VAL A 207 0.41 5.14 -7.88
N PHE A 208 -0.69 4.77 -7.22
CA PHE A 208 -0.72 4.60 -5.76
C PHE A 208 0.28 3.53 -5.30
N LEU A 209 0.27 2.35 -5.92
CA LEU A 209 1.21 1.27 -5.59
C LEU A 209 2.67 1.69 -5.88
N PHE A 210 2.90 2.25 -7.06
CA PHE A 210 4.23 2.64 -7.54
C PHE A 210 4.85 3.80 -6.75
N ALA A 211 4.11 4.89 -6.55
CA ALA A 211 4.66 6.12 -5.98
C ALA A 211 4.68 6.12 -4.44
N SER A 212 3.96 5.19 -3.79
CA SER A 212 3.83 5.20 -2.34
C SER A 212 4.12 3.85 -1.69
N ILE A 213 3.45 2.79 -2.14
CA ILE A 213 3.59 1.47 -1.52
C ILE A 213 4.97 0.85 -1.82
N TRP A 214 5.58 1.17 -2.96
CA TRP A 214 6.98 0.80 -3.25
C TRP A 214 7.95 1.26 -2.14
N ILE A 215 7.83 2.51 -1.70
CA ILE A 215 8.69 3.08 -0.65
C ILE A 215 8.46 2.36 0.69
N LEU A 216 7.21 1.98 0.96
CA LEU A 216 6.87 1.19 2.14
C LEU A 216 7.51 -0.21 2.07
N PHE A 217 7.47 -0.86 0.92
CA PHE A 217 8.00 -2.21 0.73
C PHE A 217 9.54 -2.26 0.74
N ASP A 218 10.21 -1.17 0.37
CA ASP A 218 11.66 -1.04 0.49
C ASP A 218 12.08 -0.71 1.94
N HIS A 219 12.50 -1.74 2.69
CA HIS A 219 12.97 -1.60 4.07
C HIS A 219 14.12 -0.59 4.22
N ARG A 220 15.01 -0.43 3.23
CA ARG A 220 16.14 0.51 3.32
C ARG A 220 15.63 1.95 3.29
N GLN A 221 14.75 2.26 2.34
CA GLN A 221 14.13 3.57 2.23
C GLN A 221 13.24 3.86 3.43
N ARG A 222 12.40 2.90 3.83
CA ARG A 222 11.55 2.99 5.02
C ARG A 222 12.36 3.32 6.28
N ASN A 223 13.49 2.66 6.50
CA ASN A 223 14.32 2.88 7.69
C ASN A 223 15.09 4.21 7.64
N SER A 224 15.50 4.66 6.45
CA SER A 224 16.18 5.96 6.28
C SER A 224 15.23 7.15 6.45
N ILE A 225 14.00 7.01 5.97
CA ILE A 225 13.00 8.07 5.94
C ILE A 225 12.12 8.02 7.21
N GLY A 226 11.95 6.86 7.85
CA GLY A 226 11.13 6.70 9.04
C GLY A 226 9.62 6.67 8.75
N MET A 227 8.87 5.93 9.58
CA MET A 227 7.48 5.57 9.32
C MET A 227 6.53 6.76 9.15
N ILE A 228 6.69 7.82 9.96
CA ILE A 228 5.84 9.01 9.89
C ILE A 228 5.92 9.66 8.50
N ARG A 229 7.14 9.79 7.94
CA ARG A 229 7.34 10.38 6.61
C ARG A 229 6.81 9.45 5.51
N VAL A 230 7.03 8.14 5.61
CA VAL A 230 6.50 7.16 4.64
C VAL A 230 4.97 7.20 4.59
N PHE A 231 4.29 7.14 5.74
CA PHE A 231 2.83 7.19 5.79
C PHE A 231 2.26 8.56 5.38
N SER A 232 2.98 9.65 5.66
CA SER A 232 2.62 10.98 5.15
C SER A 232 2.67 11.01 3.62
N ILE A 233 3.71 10.43 3.01
CA ILE A 233 3.83 10.33 1.54
C ILE A 233 2.68 9.50 0.97
N ILE A 234 2.34 8.35 1.57
CA ILE A 234 1.21 7.52 1.14
C ILE A 234 -0.11 8.30 1.20
N GLY A 235 -0.36 9.01 2.29
CA GLY A 235 -1.51 9.90 2.42
C GLY A 235 -1.55 10.98 1.34
N ILE A 236 -0.44 11.71 1.14
CA ILE A 236 -0.34 12.77 0.13
C ILE A 236 -0.59 12.23 -1.28
N VAL A 237 0.03 11.11 -1.65
CA VAL A 237 -0.17 10.49 -2.97
C VAL A 237 -1.63 10.10 -3.15
N LEU A 238 -2.26 9.47 -2.17
CA LEU A 238 -3.69 9.12 -2.23
C LEU A 238 -4.55 10.37 -2.39
N GLY A 239 -4.31 11.41 -1.58
CA GLY A 239 -5.05 12.68 -1.67
C GLY A 239 -4.89 13.32 -3.05
N LEU A 240 -3.68 13.36 -3.60
CA LEU A 240 -3.42 13.88 -4.94
C LEU A 240 -4.14 13.05 -6.02
N LEU A 241 -4.19 11.72 -5.90
CA LEU A 241 -4.90 10.87 -6.85
C LEU A 241 -6.42 11.06 -6.77
N VAL A 242 -6.98 11.26 -5.58
CA VAL A 242 -8.39 11.65 -5.42
C VAL A 242 -8.63 13.03 -6.03
N PHE A 243 -7.75 14.00 -5.80
CA PHE A 243 -7.84 15.33 -6.42
C PHE A 243 -7.85 15.25 -7.94
N VAL A 244 -6.86 14.57 -8.52
CA VAL A 244 -6.70 14.43 -9.97
C VAL A 244 -7.86 13.67 -10.57
N SER A 245 -8.27 12.54 -10.00
CA SER A 245 -9.37 11.74 -10.54
C SER A 245 -10.72 12.45 -10.46
N THR A 246 -10.97 13.26 -9.42
CA THR A 246 -12.20 14.08 -9.30
C THR A 246 -12.18 15.34 -10.17
N THR A 247 -11.00 15.89 -10.51
CA THR A 247 -10.88 17.12 -11.30
C THR A 247 -10.69 16.88 -12.79
N VAL A 248 -9.82 15.93 -13.18
CA VAL A 248 -9.51 15.62 -14.59
C VAL A 248 -10.71 15.03 -15.31
N THR A 249 -11.49 14.19 -14.62
CA THR A 249 -12.71 13.64 -15.21
C THR A 249 -13.76 14.72 -15.42
N ALA A 250 -13.73 15.82 -14.63
CA ALA A 250 -14.63 16.99 -14.64
C ALA A 250 -16.13 16.68 -14.75
N THR A 251 -16.50 15.40 -14.67
CA THR A 251 -17.82 14.90 -15.00
C THR A 251 -18.59 14.83 -13.71
N LYS A 252 -19.57 15.72 -13.58
CA LYS A 252 -20.50 15.72 -12.44
C LYS A 252 -21.10 14.32 -12.32
N GLY A 253 -20.82 13.63 -11.21
CA GLY A 253 -21.33 12.28 -10.96
C GLY A 253 -20.30 11.20 -10.74
N TYR A 254 -19.02 11.47 -11.01
CA TYR A 254 -17.95 10.56 -10.62
C TYR A 254 -17.31 11.04 -9.32
N ALA A 255 -17.31 10.19 -8.30
CA ALA A 255 -16.83 10.54 -6.95
C ALA A 255 -15.29 10.49 -6.80
N GLY A 256 -14.56 10.20 -7.88
CA GLY A 256 -13.12 9.96 -7.87
C GLY A 256 -12.79 8.47 -7.90
N ALA A 257 -11.52 8.16 -8.16
CA ALA A 257 -11.05 6.77 -8.14
C ALA A 257 -11.13 6.21 -6.71
N GLY A 258 -11.74 5.04 -6.58
CA GLY A 258 -11.92 4.33 -5.32
C GLY A 258 -10.60 3.82 -4.76
N MET A 259 -9.76 3.18 -5.60
CA MET A 259 -8.44 2.63 -5.22
C MET A 259 -8.43 1.68 -4.00
N ASN A 260 -9.60 1.32 -3.48
CA ASN A 260 -9.79 0.46 -2.31
C ASN A 260 -11.08 -0.35 -2.51
N PRO A 261 -10.97 -1.62 -2.96
CA PRO A 261 -12.13 -2.45 -3.21
C PRO A 261 -13.00 -2.69 -1.97
N ALA A 262 -12.41 -2.83 -0.78
CA ALA A 262 -13.16 -3.06 0.46
C ALA A 262 -14.03 -1.85 0.84
N ARG A 263 -13.52 -0.63 0.63
CA ARG A 263 -14.27 0.62 0.82
C ARG A 263 -15.46 0.73 -0.13
N CYS A 264 -15.24 0.44 -1.41
CA CYS A 264 -16.33 0.43 -2.39
C CYS A 264 -17.36 -0.68 -2.07
N PHE A 265 -16.89 -1.88 -1.72
CA PHE A 265 -17.71 -3.04 -1.40
C PHE A 265 -18.59 -2.80 -0.17
N GLY A 266 -18.02 -2.26 0.91
CA GLY A 266 -18.75 -1.97 2.15
C GLY A 266 -19.97 -1.09 1.91
N ALA A 267 -19.79 0.04 1.24
CA ALA A 267 -20.89 0.94 0.88
C ALA A 267 -21.92 0.27 -0.04
N ALA A 268 -21.47 -0.50 -1.04
CA ALA A 268 -22.37 -1.20 -1.97
C ALA A 268 -23.25 -2.25 -1.27
N VAL A 269 -22.69 -3.00 -0.33
CA VAL A 269 -23.44 -3.97 0.49
C VAL A 269 -24.49 -3.29 1.36
N VAL A 270 -24.15 -2.17 2.01
CA VAL A 270 -25.04 -1.51 2.98
C VAL A 270 -26.12 -0.67 2.29
N ARG A 271 -25.77 0.06 1.23
CA ARG A 271 -26.68 0.98 0.53
C ARG A 271 -27.43 0.32 -0.62
N GLY A 272 -26.83 -0.67 -1.29
CA GLY A 272 -27.43 -1.39 -2.42
C GLY A 272 -27.75 -0.52 -3.63
N GLY A 273 -28.54 -1.08 -4.55
CA GLY A 273 -29.02 -0.38 -5.74
C GLY A 273 -27.92 -0.07 -6.76
N HIS A 274 -27.88 1.16 -7.26
CA HIS A 274 -26.97 1.59 -8.34
C HIS A 274 -25.48 1.46 -8.00
N LEU A 275 -25.09 1.32 -6.72
CA LEU A 275 -23.69 1.07 -6.35
C LEU A 275 -23.18 -0.30 -6.84
N TRP A 276 -24.08 -1.21 -7.21
CA TRP A 276 -23.72 -2.48 -7.85
C TRP A 276 -23.51 -2.35 -9.37
N GLU A 277 -24.00 -1.27 -9.98
CA GLU A 277 -23.84 -1.03 -11.41
C GLU A 277 -22.39 -0.68 -11.72
N GLY A 278 -21.68 -1.61 -12.38
CA GLY A 278 -20.27 -1.44 -12.68
C GLY A 278 -19.34 -1.65 -11.48
N HIS A 279 -19.84 -2.21 -10.37
CA HIS A 279 -19.03 -2.44 -9.16
C HIS A 279 -17.76 -3.26 -9.40
N TRP A 280 -17.81 -4.19 -10.37
CA TRP A 280 -16.69 -5.03 -10.76
C TRP A 280 -15.45 -4.21 -11.18
N ILE A 281 -15.61 -2.97 -11.64
CA ILE A 281 -14.52 -2.08 -12.03
C ILE A 281 -13.63 -1.73 -10.85
N PHE A 282 -14.22 -1.51 -9.66
CA PHE A 282 -13.48 -1.22 -8.44
C PHE A 282 -12.69 -2.41 -7.89
N TRP A 283 -12.85 -3.59 -8.50
CA TRP A 283 -12.05 -4.78 -8.23
C TRP A 283 -11.08 -5.07 -9.38
N ALA A 284 -11.57 -5.11 -10.61
CA ALA A 284 -10.80 -5.48 -11.78
C ALA A 284 -9.73 -4.43 -12.15
N GLY A 285 -10.07 -3.14 -12.10
CA GLY A 285 -9.13 -2.05 -12.37
C GLY A 285 -7.93 -2.11 -11.42
N PRO A 286 -8.15 -2.12 -10.09
CA PRO A 286 -7.06 -2.22 -9.14
C PRO A 286 -6.32 -3.57 -9.17
N ALA A 287 -6.98 -4.69 -9.53
CA ALA A 287 -6.29 -5.97 -9.73
C ALA A 287 -5.31 -5.93 -10.91
N VAL A 288 -5.69 -5.28 -12.02
CA VAL A 288 -4.77 -5.03 -13.15
C VAL A 288 -3.59 -4.18 -12.72
N ALA A 289 -3.81 -3.17 -11.87
CA ALA A 289 -2.73 -2.37 -11.31
C ALA A 289 -1.75 -3.20 -10.45
N CYS A 290 -2.24 -4.11 -9.62
CA CYS A 290 -1.39 -5.02 -8.83
C CYS A 290 -0.53 -5.92 -9.74
N LEU A 291 -1.10 -6.46 -10.82
CA LEU A 291 -0.35 -7.28 -11.78
C LEU A 291 0.70 -6.44 -12.52
N ALA A 292 0.35 -5.23 -12.98
CA ALA A 292 1.28 -4.33 -13.64
C ALA A 292 2.43 -3.91 -12.72
N PHE A 293 2.12 -3.62 -11.45
CA PHE A 293 3.13 -3.29 -10.43
C PHE A 293 4.04 -4.48 -10.14
N TYR A 294 3.50 -5.70 -10.07
CA TYR A 294 4.31 -6.92 -9.92
C TYR A 294 5.24 -7.14 -11.12
N VAL A 295 4.75 -6.98 -12.36
CA VAL A 295 5.61 -7.06 -13.55
C VAL A 295 6.72 -6.01 -13.49
N TYR A 296 6.41 -4.80 -13.02
CA TYR A 296 7.42 -3.76 -12.81
C TYR A 296 8.49 -4.19 -11.79
N THR A 297 8.11 -4.85 -10.69
CA THR A 297 9.08 -5.32 -9.69
C THR A 297 10.03 -6.39 -10.25
N LEU A 298 9.57 -7.21 -11.21
CA LEU A 298 10.40 -8.22 -11.89
C LEU A 298 11.42 -7.62 -12.88
N ILE A 299 11.22 -6.39 -13.33
CA ILE A 299 12.13 -5.72 -14.28
C ILE A 299 13.32 -5.08 -13.55
N ILE A 300 13.17 -4.76 -12.26
CA ILE A 300 14.21 -4.10 -11.47
C ILE A 300 15.29 -5.12 -11.07
N PRO A 301 16.59 -4.82 -11.25
CA PRO A 301 17.67 -5.71 -10.80
C PRO A 301 17.64 -5.97 -9.30
N ASP A 302 17.83 -7.22 -8.90
CA ASP A 302 17.81 -7.70 -7.50
C ASP A 302 18.76 -6.93 -6.56
N ASP A 303 19.85 -6.37 -7.10
CA ASP A 303 20.84 -5.58 -6.35
C ASP A 303 20.28 -4.26 -5.76
N HIS A 304 19.13 -3.79 -6.27
CA HIS A 304 18.40 -2.64 -5.72
C HIS A 304 17.28 -3.06 -4.76
N PHE A 305 17.05 -4.37 -4.58
CA PHE A 305 15.88 -4.91 -3.89
C PHE A 305 16.28 -6.03 -2.90
N HIS A 306 16.99 -5.64 -1.84
CA HIS A 306 17.25 -6.52 -0.70
C HIS A 306 16.14 -6.38 0.35
N ALA A 307 14.93 -6.85 0.03
CA ALA A 307 14.02 -7.26 1.09
C ALA A 307 14.56 -8.58 1.65
N GLU A 308 14.89 -8.65 2.94
CA GLU A 308 15.28 -9.90 3.57
C GLU A 308 14.16 -10.95 3.41
N GLY A 309 14.34 -11.84 2.43
CA GLY A 309 13.66 -13.14 2.35
C GLY A 309 12.26 -13.14 1.74
N TYR A 310 12.18 -13.22 0.41
CA TYR A 310 10.99 -13.74 -0.26
C TYR A 310 10.84 -15.25 -0.02
N LYS A 311 10.33 -15.65 1.15
CA LYS A 311 9.91 -17.04 1.41
C LYS A 311 8.70 -17.46 0.56
N HIS A 312 7.98 -16.50 -0.03
CA HIS A 312 6.69 -16.70 -0.71
C HIS A 312 6.58 -16.00 -2.08
N ASP A 313 7.67 -15.85 -2.84
CA ASP A 313 7.57 -15.29 -4.21
C ASP A 313 6.59 -16.09 -5.08
N PHE A 314 5.54 -15.43 -5.55
CA PHE A 314 4.44 -16.04 -6.28
C PHE A 314 4.89 -16.65 -7.62
N PHE A 315 5.82 -16.03 -8.35
CA PHE A 315 6.32 -16.59 -9.60
C PHE A 315 7.28 -17.76 -9.35
N GLY A 316 8.12 -17.68 -8.31
CA GLY A 316 8.86 -18.85 -7.80
C GLY A 316 7.93 -20.02 -7.46
N ILE A 317 6.77 -19.76 -6.87
CA ILE A 317 5.74 -20.78 -6.62
C ILE A 317 5.15 -21.33 -7.92
N LEU A 318 4.73 -20.47 -8.85
CA LEU A 318 4.15 -20.88 -10.13
C LEU A 318 5.13 -21.66 -11.02
N ARG A 319 6.41 -21.28 -11.03
CA ARG A 319 7.46 -21.96 -11.79
C ARG A 319 7.71 -23.38 -11.28
N THR A 320 7.70 -23.55 -9.95
CA THR A 320 7.80 -24.88 -9.32
C THR A 320 6.53 -25.71 -9.56
N ILE A 321 5.32 -25.12 -9.55
CA ILE A 321 4.05 -25.82 -9.89
C ILE A 321 4.04 -26.30 -11.34
N SER A 322 4.49 -25.45 -12.27
CA SER A 322 4.45 -25.73 -13.71
C SER A 322 5.55 -26.68 -14.19
N GLY A 323 6.41 -27.18 -13.29
CA GLY A 323 7.48 -28.12 -13.64
C GLY A 323 8.56 -27.53 -14.53
N LEU A 324 8.66 -26.19 -14.59
CA LEU A 324 9.61 -25.43 -15.42
C LEU A 324 11.02 -25.34 -14.81
N GLU A 325 11.33 -26.19 -13.82
CA GLU A 325 12.66 -26.38 -13.21
C GLU A 325 13.40 -27.61 -13.79
N ARG A 326 13.30 -27.83 -15.11
CA ARG A 326 14.24 -28.74 -15.81
C ARG A 326 15.20 -27.97 -16.69
#